data_AF-A0A966QQW7-F1
#
_entry.id   AF-A0A966QQW7-F1
#
_cell.length_a   1.000
_cell.length_b   1.000
_cell.length_c   1.000
_cell.angle_alpha   90.00
_cell.angle_beta   90.00
_cell.angle_gamma   90.00
#
_symmetry.space_group_name_H-M   'P 1'
#
loop_
_entity.id
_entity.type
_entity.pdbx_description
1 polymer ?
#
loop_
_entity_poly.entity_id
_entity_poly.type
_entity_poly.pdbx_seq_one_letter_code
_entity_poly.pdbx_strand_id
1 'polypeptide(L)'
;MAATIMLRTTPRPPMDLSRDLEGQLLKRAEVADFTVSEDERTIEFPFSSEYPVARYFGNEILAHTREAVDLARLNDGAPLLFNHDPGKVVGVVERAWIDGKKKRGYVAVKFSRNAFAQEVLADVRDGVLRNVSVGYQIADMEQRGEDFVATRWSPYEVSVVSIPADPTVGVGRALDAQPAAPAASPTPQPEPEVPMDNTPDISAVRAEAAAEAAKAERARIAGITALTEKHGMADLGRQLIEGGRSLDEARAAVLDKLAIKPIETVAPVEMAAEERASYSLTAGIRAMLTGDWSSREAGLVRELSKEVEKSGVAKTTERSFFVPFSALGGQRATYVTSGASTGGNLVATDLMADEFIEFLRNNAVMLQLGVRTMPGLVGNVAIPRRSGVASTYYLSTQTTAITQSESTFDQVTMSPKNLAALSKYSRQTLLQGTPGIEELVRRDLTDGINLAIDLGILNGSGSSGQPTGIMQTSGIGSVAMGTNGGAVTFEKVVDLEAAVMNVNGAVNPGTVNYLTNYKVLAARCSEKTAGWWFYHR
;
A
#
# COMPACT_ATOMS: atom_id res chain seq x y z
N MET A 1 23.58 -30.11 -31.18
CA MET A 1 24.24 -28.79 -31.20
C MET A 1 23.13 -27.71 -31.13
N ALA A 2 22.52 -27.51 -29.97
CA ALA A 2 21.40 -26.57 -29.86
C ALA A 2 21.95 -25.15 -29.79
N ALA A 3 21.71 -24.36 -30.84
CA ALA A 3 21.90 -22.92 -30.83
C ALA A 3 20.68 -22.29 -30.19
N THR A 4 20.82 -21.93 -28.93
CA THR A 4 20.60 -20.56 -28.46
C THR A 4 19.51 -19.80 -29.22
N ILE A 5 18.29 -19.90 -28.70
CA ILE A 5 17.28 -18.86 -28.92
C ILE A 5 17.78 -17.64 -28.15
N MET A 6 18.51 -16.76 -28.84
CA MET A 6 18.65 -15.38 -28.40
C MET A 6 17.25 -14.78 -28.41
N LEU A 7 16.68 -14.63 -27.21
CA LEU A 7 15.65 -13.63 -26.98
C LEU A 7 16.27 -12.28 -27.32
N ARG A 8 16.10 -11.86 -28.58
CA ARG A 8 16.18 -10.45 -28.94
C ARG A 8 15.04 -9.77 -28.19
N THR A 9 15.34 -9.29 -27.00
CA THR A 9 14.67 -8.12 -26.45
C THR A 9 14.84 -7.03 -27.48
N THR A 10 13.85 -6.84 -28.34
CA THR A 10 13.71 -5.55 -29.02
C THR A 10 13.69 -4.54 -27.88
N PRO A 11 14.64 -3.59 -27.80
CA PRO A 11 14.51 -2.51 -26.83
C PRO A 11 13.15 -1.90 -27.11
N ARG A 12 12.28 -1.93 -26.09
CA ARG A 12 11.11 -1.07 -26.05
C ARG A 12 11.64 0.31 -26.45
N PRO A 13 11.02 1.02 -27.40
CA PRO A 13 11.47 2.38 -27.71
C PRO A 13 11.62 3.10 -26.37
N PRO A 14 12.73 3.83 -26.13
CA PRO A 14 12.94 4.49 -24.85
C PRO A 14 11.65 5.24 -24.55
N MET A 15 10.96 4.85 -23.47
CA MET A 15 9.83 5.64 -23.02
C MET A 15 10.43 7.00 -22.77
N ASP A 16 9.91 8.00 -23.47
CA ASP A 16 10.24 9.39 -23.17
C ASP A 16 9.59 9.71 -21.83
N LEU A 17 10.20 9.20 -20.75
CA LEU A 17 9.74 9.30 -19.37
C LEU A 17 9.59 10.77 -18.97
N SER A 18 10.32 11.68 -19.63
CA SER A 18 10.16 13.11 -19.47
C SER A 18 8.74 13.56 -19.79
N ARG A 19 8.15 13.09 -20.90
CA ARG A 19 6.77 13.43 -21.33
C ARG A 19 5.68 12.75 -20.50
N ASP A 20 5.92 11.53 -20.00
CA ASP A 20 4.92 10.78 -19.23
C ASP A 20 4.80 11.29 -17.77
N LEU A 21 5.87 11.90 -17.24
CA LEU A 21 5.93 12.45 -15.88
C LEU A 21 5.68 13.97 -15.83
N GLU A 22 5.74 14.66 -16.97
CA GLU A 22 5.53 16.11 -17.07
C GLU A 22 4.14 16.48 -16.50
N GLY A 23 4.14 17.14 -15.34
CA GLY A 23 2.92 17.58 -14.65
C GLY A 23 2.33 16.62 -13.61
N GLN A 24 2.88 15.40 -13.43
CA GLN A 24 2.43 14.49 -12.37
C GLN A 24 3.04 14.86 -11.01
N LEU A 25 2.20 14.94 -9.97
CA LEU A 25 2.63 15.13 -8.58
C LEU A 25 3.06 13.80 -7.97
N LEU A 26 4.35 13.68 -7.70
CA LEU A 26 4.98 12.54 -7.03
C LEU A 26 5.11 12.83 -5.54
N LYS A 27 5.15 11.78 -4.72
CA LYS A 27 5.30 11.86 -3.26
C LYS A 27 6.39 10.90 -2.79
N ARG A 28 7.15 11.32 -1.78
CA ARG A 28 8.22 10.50 -1.18
C ARG A 28 8.45 10.85 0.28
N ALA A 29 8.52 9.82 1.12
CA ALA A 29 8.75 9.95 2.56
C ALA A 29 10.09 9.39 3.05
N GLU A 30 10.69 10.06 4.03
CA GLU A 30 11.93 9.69 4.72
C GLU A 30 11.84 9.96 6.24
N VAL A 31 12.75 9.37 7.02
CA VAL A 31 12.86 9.63 8.45
C VAL A 31 13.70 10.90 8.66
N ALA A 32 13.20 11.82 9.48
CA ALA A 32 13.87 13.08 9.77
C ALA A 32 14.26 13.23 11.25
N ASP A 33 15.43 13.85 11.47
CA ASP A 33 15.82 14.36 12.77
C ASP A 33 15.27 15.79 12.91
N PHE A 34 14.45 16.02 13.94
CA PHE A 34 13.81 17.31 14.19
C PHE A 34 14.66 18.14 15.15
N THR A 35 15.00 19.37 14.74
CA THR A 35 15.62 20.38 15.60
C THR A 35 14.60 21.46 15.95
N VAL A 36 14.35 21.68 17.24
CA VAL A 36 13.35 22.64 17.75
C VAL A 36 14.02 23.98 18.04
N SER A 37 13.45 25.08 17.53
CA SER A 37 13.92 26.45 17.77
C SER A 37 13.38 27.04 19.10
N GLU A 38 13.98 28.13 19.57
CA GLU A 38 13.62 28.83 20.82
C GLU A 38 12.16 29.33 20.83
N ASP A 39 11.61 29.64 19.64
CA ASP A 39 10.16 29.73 19.46
C ASP A 39 9.61 28.30 19.31
N GLU A 40 9.04 27.76 20.39
CA GLU A 40 8.54 26.38 20.57
C GLU A 40 7.61 25.80 19.46
N ARG A 41 7.30 26.53 18.39
CA ARG A 41 6.44 26.08 17.28
C ARG A 41 7.14 26.02 15.93
N THR A 42 8.42 26.38 15.85
CA THR A 42 9.23 26.26 14.63
C THR A 42 10.17 25.07 14.76
N ILE A 43 10.11 24.16 13.78
CA ILE A 43 10.94 22.96 13.72
C ILE A 43 11.67 22.93 12.38
N GLU A 44 12.97 22.64 12.43
CA GLU A 44 13.80 22.43 11.26
C GLU A 44 14.10 20.94 11.07
N PHE A 45 14.01 20.45 9.84
CA PHE A 45 14.29 19.05 9.50
C PHE A 45 14.62 18.86 8.00
N PRO A 46 15.30 17.75 7.62
CA PRO A 46 15.47 17.38 6.22
C PRO A 46 14.14 16.87 5.64
N PHE A 47 13.74 17.33 4.45
CA PHE A 47 12.51 16.89 3.78
C PHE A 47 12.75 15.99 2.56
N SER A 48 13.99 15.91 2.08
CA SER A 48 14.36 15.12 0.92
C SER A 48 15.85 14.74 0.92
N SER A 49 16.18 13.62 0.28
CA SER A 49 17.53 13.08 0.12
C SER A 49 17.75 12.41 -1.25
N GLU A 50 19.01 12.09 -1.58
CA GLU A 50 19.40 11.32 -2.78
C GLU A 50 19.18 9.80 -2.63
N TYR A 51 18.50 9.31 -1.59
CA TYR A 51 18.29 7.86 -1.44
C TYR A 51 17.45 7.30 -2.61
N PRO A 52 17.81 6.17 -3.26
CA PRO A 52 17.06 5.65 -4.41
C PRO A 52 15.69 5.09 -4.01
N VAL A 53 14.62 5.53 -4.66
CA VAL A 53 13.25 5.06 -4.40
C VAL A 53 12.74 4.27 -5.59
N ALA A 54 12.34 3.01 -5.36
CA ALA A 54 11.82 2.15 -6.42
C ALA A 54 10.50 2.70 -7.00
N ARG A 55 10.46 2.89 -8.32
CA ARG A 55 9.29 3.25 -9.12
C ARG A 55 9.04 2.19 -10.19
N TYR A 56 7.88 2.23 -10.84
CA TYR A 56 7.54 1.28 -11.91
C TYR A 56 8.51 1.35 -13.11
N PHE A 57 9.25 2.45 -13.25
CA PHE A 57 10.21 2.68 -14.34
C PHE A 57 11.67 2.47 -13.93
N GLY A 58 11.98 2.20 -12.65
CA GLY A 58 13.34 2.05 -12.13
C GLY A 58 13.50 2.75 -10.78
N ASN A 59 14.73 2.80 -10.25
CA ASN A 59 15.00 3.56 -9.03
C ASN A 59 15.12 5.04 -9.36
N GLU A 60 14.36 5.86 -8.65
CA GLU A 60 14.37 7.31 -8.78
C GLU A 60 15.27 7.95 -7.71
N ILE A 61 16.16 8.83 -8.14
CA ILE A 61 17.06 9.62 -7.30
C ILE A 61 16.81 11.10 -7.58
N LEU A 62 16.53 11.89 -6.54
CA LEU A 62 16.34 13.33 -6.67
C LEU A 62 17.69 14.04 -6.50
N ALA A 63 18.22 14.70 -7.54
CA ALA A 63 19.50 15.40 -7.41
C ALA A 63 19.38 16.61 -6.48
N HIS A 64 20.30 16.76 -5.53
CA HIS A 64 20.32 17.87 -4.56
C HIS A 64 21.44 18.88 -4.84
N THR A 65 21.59 19.28 -6.11
CA THR A 65 22.40 20.44 -6.48
C THR A 65 21.53 21.70 -6.48
N ARG A 66 22.14 22.87 -6.34
CA ARG A 66 21.40 24.15 -6.29
C ARG A 66 20.64 24.46 -7.59
N GLU A 67 21.07 23.89 -8.71
CA GLU A 67 20.47 24.04 -10.04
C GLU A 67 19.36 23.02 -10.30
N ALA A 68 19.37 21.89 -9.58
CA ALA A 68 18.41 20.81 -9.78
C ALA A 68 17.07 21.02 -9.07
N VAL A 69 17.05 21.81 -7.99
CA VAL A 69 15.85 21.98 -7.16
C VAL A 69 15.33 23.42 -7.24
N ASP A 70 14.10 23.58 -7.73
CA ASP A 70 13.40 24.86 -7.65
C ASP A 70 12.57 24.96 -6.35
N LEU A 71 13.12 25.65 -5.37
CA LEU A 71 12.51 25.85 -4.05
C LEU A 71 11.55 27.05 -3.98
N ALA A 72 11.25 27.72 -5.10
CA ALA A 72 10.41 28.93 -5.11
C ALA A 72 9.06 28.66 -4.44
N ARG A 73 8.44 27.51 -4.74
CA ARG A 73 7.13 27.15 -4.17
C ARG A 73 7.18 26.94 -2.66
N LEU A 74 8.19 26.26 -2.13
CA LEU A 74 8.32 26.07 -0.68
C LEU A 74 8.56 27.40 0.05
N ASN A 75 9.42 28.25 -0.51
CA ASN A 75 9.75 29.55 0.08
C ASN A 75 8.64 30.62 -0.10
N ASP A 76 7.62 30.37 -0.92
CA ASP A 76 6.41 31.18 -1.03
C ASP A 76 5.35 30.83 0.05
N GLY A 77 5.74 30.06 1.08
CA GLY A 77 4.84 29.66 2.17
C GLY A 77 4.02 28.42 1.84
N ALA A 78 4.65 27.38 1.31
CA ALA A 78 3.98 26.10 1.08
C ALA A 78 3.39 25.51 2.38
N PRO A 79 2.28 24.76 2.30
CA PRO A 79 1.67 24.16 3.49
C PRO A 79 2.51 23.00 4.04
N LEU A 80 2.53 22.88 5.37
CA LEU A 80 2.89 21.64 6.05
C LEU A 80 1.59 20.84 6.29
N LEU A 81 1.50 19.65 5.72
CA LEU A 81 0.32 18.80 5.77
C LEU A 81 0.51 17.59 6.70
N PHE A 82 -0.58 16.90 7.00
CA PHE A 82 -0.57 15.58 7.61
C PHE A 82 -0.95 14.51 6.58
N ASN A 83 -0.09 13.51 6.36
CA ASN A 83 -0.31 12.40 5.43
C ASN A 83 -0.69 12.83 3.99
N HIS A 84 -0.11 13.93 3.51
CA HIS A 84 -0.37 14.50 2.17
C HIS A 84 -1.83 14.84 1.86
N ASP A 85 -2.64 15.06 2.89
CA ASP A 85 -4.04 15.48 2.75
C ASP A 85 -4.11 17.01 2.70
N PRO A 86 -4.47 17.62 1.55
CA PRO A 86 -4.60 19.07 1.41
C PRO A 86 -5.67 19.67 2.34
N GLY A 87 -6.58 18.86 2.88
CA GLY A 87 -7.57 19.27 3.88
C GLY A 87 -7.03 19.31 5.32
N LYS A 88 -5.84 18.75 5.58
CA LYS A 88 -5.23 18.66 6.91
C LYS A 88 -3.92 19.45 6.99
N VAL A 89 -4.03 20.77 6.93
CA VAL A 89 -2.91 21.68 7.09
C VAL A 89 -2.55 21.83 8.57
N VAL A 90 -1.33 21.41 8.93
CA VAL A 90 -0.80 21.47 10.30
C VAL A 90 0.21 22.60 10.51
N GLY A 91 0.68 23.23 9.43
CA GLY A 91 1.60 24.36 9.52
C GLY A 91 1.92 24.99 8.17
N VAL A 92 2.96 25.81 8.16
CA VAL A 92 3.48 26.49 6.96
C VAL A 92 5.00 26.38 6.91
N VAL A 93 5.55 26.30 5.71
CA VAL A 93 6.99 26.41 5.48
C VAL A 93 7.40 27.88 5.61
N GLU A 94 8.31 28.17 6.53
CA GLU A 94 8.88 29.52 6.68
C GLU A 94 10.14 29.69 5.81
N ARG A 95 10.89 28.59 5.60
CA ARG A 95 12.13 28.62 4.79
C ARG A 95 12.51 27.22 4.31
N ALA A 96 12.99 27.10 3.08
CA ALA A 96 13.56 25.87 2.52
C ALA A 96 14.91 26.14 1.83
N TRP A 97 15.87 25.23 1.98
CA TRP A 97 17.20 25.32 1.36
C TRP A 97 17.80 23.95 1.06
N ILE A 98 18.82 23.91 0.19
CA ILE A 98 19.58 22.70 -0.12
C ILE A 98 20.92 22.74 0.61
N ASP A 99 21.26 21.65 1.30
CA ASP A 99 22.62 21.40 1.78
C ASP A 99 23.35 20.49 0.77
N GLY A 100 24.15 21.11 -0.10
CA GLY A 100 24.90 20.40 -1.13
C GLY A 100 26.00 19.47 -0.59
N LYS A 101 26.44 19.63 0.67
CA LYS A 101 27.42 18.73 1.30
C LYS A 101 26.73 17.46 1.81
N LYS A 102 25.57 17.63 2.44
CA LYS A 102 24.77 16.51 2.97
C LYS A 102 23.88 15.84 1.91
N LYS A 103 23.76 16.43 0.72
CA LYS A 103 22.91 15.95 -0.38
C LYS A 103 21.44 15.82 0.05
N ARG A 104 20.95 16.84 0.76
CA ARG A 104 19.60 16.87 1.35
C ARG A 104 18.94 18.25 1.23
N GLY A 105 17.62 18.25 1.10
CA GLY A 105 16.79 19.43 1.23
C GLY A 105 16.37 19.60 2.69
N TYR A 106 16.43 20.83 3.20
CA TYR A 106 16.01 21.18 4.56
C TYR A 106 14.91 22.21 4.54
N VAL A 107 14.05 22.15 5.55
CA VAL A 107 12.94 23.06 5.73
C VAL A 107 12.85 23.49 7.19
N ALA A 108 12.49 24.75 7.41
CA ALA A 108 12.01 25.28 8.68
C ALA A 108 10.51 25.49 8.54
N VAL A 109 9.72 24.83 9.39
CA VAL A 109 8.26 24.90 9.37
C VAL A 109 7.73 25.41 10.69
N LYS A 110 6.60 26.11 10.61
CA LYS A 110 5.88 26.62 11.77
C LYS A 110 4.53 25.95 11.92
N PHE A 111 4.32 25.31 13.06
CA PHE A 111 3.07 24.64 13.36
C PHE A 111 1.95 25.64 13.68
N SER A 112 0.76 25.31 13.17
CA SER A 112 -0.49 26.04 13.42
C SER A 112 -0.90 25.93 14.89
N ARG A 113 -1.69 26.89 15.37
CA ARG A 113 -2.24 26.90 16.74
C ARG A 113 -3.54 26.10 16.89
N ASN A 114 -4.04 25.48 15.83
CA ASN A 114 -5.24 24.67 15.91
C ASN A 114 -4.97 23.37 16.72
N ALA A 115 -6.02 22.80 17.32
CA ALA A 115 -5.87 21.65 18.23
C ALA A 115 -5.14 20.47 17.57
N PHE A 116 -5.54 20.11 16.35
CA PHE A 116 -4.94 19.00 15.61
C PHE A 116 -3.44 19.19 15.33
N ALA A 117 -3.02 20.40 14.95
CA ALA A 117 -1.60 20.70 14.73
C ALA A 117 -0.79 20.67 16.04
N GLN A 118 -1.41 21.02 17.17
CA GLN A 118 -0.76 20.93 18.48
C GLN A 118 -0.60 19.47 18.93
N GLU A 119 -1.58 18.60 18.65
CA GLU A 119 -1.44 17.15 18.86
C GLU A 119 -0.31 16.57 18.00
N VAL A 120 -0.27 16.88 16.70
CA VAL A 120 0.81 16.43 15.81
C VAL A 120 2.17 16.98 16.25
N LEU A 121 2.25 18.25 16.69
CA LEU A 121 3.47 18.84 17.21
C LEU A 121 3.97 18.12 18.48
N ALA A 122 3.07 17.75 19.39
CA ALA A 122 3.41 16.98 20.58
C ALA A 122 3.96 15.61 20.20
N ASP A 123 3.29 14.89 19.29
CA ASP A 123 3.75 13.58 18.81
C ASP A 123 5.12 13.66 18.08
N VAL A 124 5.39 14.75 17.35
CA VAL A 124 6.70 14.99 16.73
C VAL A 124 7.78 15.22 17.78
N ARG A 125 7.48 16.01 18.83
CA ARG A 125 8.40 16.29 19.94
C ARG A 125 8.70 15.06 20.77
N ASP A 126 7.69 14.24 21.01
CA ASP A 126 7.82 12.97 21.75
C ASP A 126 8.49 11.88 20.89
N GLY A 127 8.75 12.18 19.61
CA GLY A 127 9.34 11.24 18.67
C GLY A 127 8.42 10.06 18.37
N VAL A 128 7.10 10.23 18.47
CA VAL A 128 6.11 9.26 17.98
C VAL A 128 5.97 9.38 16.47
N LEU A 129 5.86 10.61 15.96
CA LEU A 129 5.85 10.91 14.53
C LEU A 129 7.23 11.38 14.08
N ARG A 130 7.97 10.49 13.40
CA ARG A 130 9.35 10.77 12.95
C ARG A 130 9.52 10.93 11.44
N ASN A 131 8.49 10.59 10.68
CA ASN A 131 8.63 10.52 9.23
C ASN A 131 8.06 11.78 8.59
N VAL A 132 8.75 12.24 7.56
CA VAL A 132 8.37 13.40 6.76
C VAL A 132 8.33 12.99 5.31
N SER A 133 7.59 13.74 4.52
CA SER A 133 7.40 13.45 3.10
C SER A 133 7.28 14.72 2.31
N VAL A 134 7.63 14.65 1.04
CA VAL A 134 7.55 15.76 0.10
C VAL A 134 6.71 15.36 -1.10
N GLY A 135 5.77 16.23 -1.44
CA GLY A 135 5.11 16.21 -2.75
C GLY A 135 5.91 17.08 -3.72
N TYR A 136 6.23 16.58 -4.90
CA TYR A 136 7.08 17.27 -5.88
C TYR A 136 6.67 16.93 -7.31
N GLN A 137 7.20 17.68 -8.27
CA GLN A 137 7.09 17.43 -9.70
C GLN A 137 8.49 17.33 -10.30
N ILE A 138 8.68 16.43 -11.27
CA ILE A 138 9.91 16.30 -12.04
C ILE A 138 9.71 17.00 -13.38
N ALA A 139 10.63 17.88 -13.74
CA ALA A 139 10.66 18.55 -15.03
C ALA A 139 11.67 17.91 -15.99
N ASP A 140 12.79 17.38 -15.47
CA ASP A 140 13.82 16.73 -16.27
C ASP A 140 14.50 15.59 -15.49
N MET A 141 14.87 14.53 -16.20
CA MET A 141 15.42 13.30 -15.63
C MET A 141 16.37 12.61 -16.60
N GLU A 142 17.50 12.14 -16.08
CA GLU A 142 18.52 11.42 -16.83
C GLU A 142 18.62 9.97 -16.36
N GLN A 143 18.71 9.03 -17.29
CA GLN A 143 19.05 7.64 -16.97
C GLN A 143 20.56 7.51 -16.74
N ARG A 144 20.96 6.97 -15.58
CA ARG A 144 22.35 6.69 -15.23
C ARG A 144 22.49 5.23 -14.80
N GLY A 145 22.81 4.37 -15.76
CA GLY A 145 22.81 2.92 -15.54
C GLY A 145 21.38 2.39 -15.40
N GLU A 146 21.08 1.71 -14.29
CA GLU A 146 19.74 1.20 -13.96
C GLU A 146 18.89 2.21 -13.18
N ASP A 147 19.50 3.31 -12.70
CA ASP A 147 18.83 4.35 -11.93
C ASP A 147 18.44 5.54 -12.80
N PHE A 148 17.43 6.28 -12.37
CA PHE A 148 16.92 7.49 -12.99
C PHE A 148 17.11 8.67 -12.04
N VAL A 149 17.90 9.66 -12.46
CA VAL A 149 18.25 10.83 -11.66
C VAL A 149 17.44 12.03 -12.14
N ALA A 150 16.53 12.53 -11.30
CA ALA A 150 15.81 13.77 -11.55
C ALA A 150 16.77 14.95 -11.45
N THR A 151 17.13 15.51 -12.60
CA THR A 151 18.09 16.62 -12.73
C THR A 151 17.42 17.98 -12.61
N ARG A 152 16.09 18.06 -12.81
CA ARG A 152 15.28 19.25 -12.51
C ARG A 152 13.96 18.85 -11.88
N TRP A 153 13.69 19.31 -10.66
CA TRP A 153 12.47 19.02 -9.93
C TRP A 153 12.08 20.15 -8.97
N SER A 154 10.80 20.21 -8.61
CA SER A 154 10.21 21.28 -7.81
C SER A 154 9.34 20.70 -6.70
N PRO A 155 9.70 20.86 -5.41
CA PRO A 155 8.81 20.50 -4.31
C PRO A 155 7.62 21.44 -4.20
N TYR A 156 6.47 20.89 -3.85
CA TYR A 156 5.17 21.56 -3.82
C TYR A 156 4.56 21.64 -2.41
N GLU A 157 4.75 20.59 -1.60
CA GLU A 157 4.30 20.53 -0.20
C GLU A 157 5.23 19.65 0.63
N VAL A 158 5.22 19.87 1.95
CA VAL A 158 5.87 19.01 2.94
C VAL A 158 4.80 18.43 3.85
N SER A 159 4.95 17.17 4.25
CA SER A 159 4.00 16.45 5.07
C SER A 159 4.69 15.74 6.24
N VAL A 160 4.08 15.74 7.42
CA VAL A 160 4.38 14.74 8.46
C VAL A 160 3.59 13.48 8.12
N VAL A 161 4.24 12.32 8.12
CA VAL A 161 3.61 11.06 7.69
C VAL A 161 3.82 9.93 8.69
N SER A 162 2.88 8.99 8.73
CA SER A 162 2.97 7.85 9.63
C SER A 162 3.83 6.70 9.08
N ILE A 163 4.05 6.63 7.77
CA ILE A 163 4.75 5.53 7.09
C ILE A 163 5.77 6.13 6.10
N PRO A 164 7.09 5.85 6.26
CA PRO A 164 8.10 6.32 5.32
C PRO A 164 8.14 5.44 4.05
N ALA A 165 8.62 6.00 2.94
CA ALA A 165 8.90 5.26 1.72
C ALA A 165 10.32 4.64 1.74
N ASP A 166 11.21 5.22 2.54
CA ASP A 166 12.57 4.74 2.83
C ASP A 166 12.65 4.18 4.27
N PRO A 167 12.82 2.86 4.45
CA PRO A 167 12.89 2.23 5.76
C PRO A 167 14.32 2.15 6.35
N THR A 168 15.34 2.74 5.72
CA THR A 168 16.75 2.36 6.03
C THR A 168 17.42 3.02 7.24
N VAL A 169 16.75 3.86 8.05
CA VAL A 169 17.28 4.22 9.38
C VAL A 169 16.16 4.59 10.37
N GLY A 170 16.04 3.82 11.46
CA GLY A 170 15.35 4.24 12.69
C GLY A 170 16.37 4.52 13.80
N VAL A 171 16.16 5.61 14.54
CA VAL A 171 16.97 6.04 15.69
C VAL A 171 17.08 4.92 16.74
N GLY A 172 18.30 4.49 17.07
CA GLY A 172 18.56 3.51 18.13
C GLY A 172 19.96 2.86 18.21
N ARG A 173 21.00 3.36 17.52
CA ARG A 173 22.39 2.88 17.71
C ARG A 173 23.42 4.00 17.57
N ALA A 174 23.81 4.59 18.70
CA ALA A 174 25.18 5.04 18.96
C ALA A 174 25.30 5.36 20.45
N LEU A 175 26.17 4.62 21.13
CA LEU A 175 26.72 4.97 22.44
C LEU A 175 27.73 6.09 22.23
N ASP A 176 27.74 7.10 23.11
CA ASP A 176 28.98 7.66 23.61
C ASP A 176 28.78 8.30 24.99
N ALA A 177 29.78 8.10 25.84
CA ALA A 177 29.77 8.32 27.27
C ALA A 177 30.35 9.68 27.70
N GLN A 178 29.85 10.14 28.86
CA GLN A 178 30.59 10.79 29.98
C GLN A 178 30.66 12.35 30.02
N PRO A 179 30.85 13.04 31.19
CA PRO A 179 30.81 12.68 32.63
C PRO A 179 29.86 13.55 33.51
N ALA A 180 29.79 13.18 34.80
CA ALA A 180 28.96 13.74 35.89
C ALA A 180 29.45 15.08 36.51
N ALA A 181 28.50 15.83 37.12
CA ALA A 181 28.51 16.49 38.47
C ALA A 181 27.59 17.75 38.53
N PRO A 182 27.19 18.30 39.70
CA PRO A 182 26.65 17.68 40.91
C PRO A 182 25.38 18.38 41.50
N ALA A 183 24.69 17.64 42.39
CA ALA A 183 23.87 17.99 43.58
C ALA A 183 23.02 19.29 43.68
N ALA A 184 21.71 19.10 43.93
CA ALA A 184 21.02 19.63 45.13
C ALA A 184 19.65 18.92 45.33
N SER A 185 19.46 18.33 46.52
CA SER A 185 18.15 17.94 47.09
C SER A 185 17.74 18.98 48.16
N PRO A 186 16.51 18.97 48.76
CA PRO A 186 16.02 17.88 49.58
C PRO A 186 14.53 17.51 49.44
N THR A 187 14.28 16.26 49.87
CA THR A 187 13.06 15.45 49.96
C THR A 187 12.03 15.97 51.00
N PRO A 188 10.81 15.37 51.07
CA PRO A 188 10.59 14.29 52.06
C PRO A 188 9.81 13.05 51.52
N GLN A 189 10.13 11.89 52.11
CA GLN A 189 9.62 10.51 51.92
C GLN A 189 9.10 10.00 53.29
N PRO A 190 8.62 8.74 53.50
CA PRO A 190 7.75 7.82 52.72
C PRO A 190 6.74 7.00 53.60
N GLU A 191 5.92 6.12 52.98
CA GLU A 191 5.45 4.84 53.55
C GLU A 191 5.62 3.70 52.49
N PRO A 192 5.75 2.41 52.88
CA PRO A 192 6.54 1.42 52.14
C PRO A 192 5.73 0.37 51.36
N GLU A 193 6.17 0.04 50.13
CA GLU A 193 5.82 -1.22 49.44
C GLU A 193 7.03 -1.83 48.70
N VAL A 194 6.97 -3.15 48.56
CA VAL A 194 8.00 -4.16 48.28
C VAL A 194 8.51 -4.12 46.81
N PRO A 195 9.82 -4.26 46.50
CA PRO A 195 10.27 -4.32 45.11
C PRO A 195 10.26 -5.77 44.57
N MET A 196 9.54 -5.99 43.47
CA MET A 196 9.81 -7.09 42.53
C MET A 196 10.65 -6.57 41.37
N ASP A 197 11.75 -7.27 41.13
CA ASP A 197 12.74 -7.04 40.08
C ASP A 197 12.20 -7.47 38.71
N ASN A 198 12.17 -6.56 37.74
CA ASN A 198 11.83 -6.83 36.34
C ASN A 198 12.93 -6.23 35.46
N THR A 199 14.09 -6.89 35.44
CA THR A 199 15.09 -6.72 34.38
C THR A 199 14.92 -7.82 33.33
N PRO A 200 14.57 -7.51 32.07
CA PRO A 200 14.52 -8.51 31.01
C PRO A 200 15.95 -9.01 30.68
N ASP A 201 16.12 -10.34 30.66
CA ASP A 201 17.41 -11.00 30.41
C ASP A 201 17.84 -10.86 28.93
N ILE A 202 18.77 -9.93 28.69
CA ILE A 202 19.34 -9.59 27.38
C ILE A 202 20.08 -10.79 26.75
N SER A 203 20.46 -11.81 27.53
CA SER A 203 21.14 -13.00 27.02
C SER A 203 20.21 -13.93 26.22
N ALA A 204 18.94 -14.03 26.60
CA ALA A 204 17.95 -14.86 25.91
C ALA A 204 17.62 -14.33 24.50
N VAL A 205 17.48 -13.00 24.36
CA VAL A 205 17.20 -12.35 23.07
C VAL A 205 18.39 -12.49 22.09
N ARG A 206 19.63 -12.47 22.61
CA ARG A 206 20.84 -12.71 21.80
C ARG A 206 20.96 -14.17 21.36
N ALA A 207 20.54 -15.12 22.20
CA ALA A 207 20.53 -16.54 21.87
C ALA A 207 19.52 -16.87 20.76
N GLU A 208 18.33 -16.26 20.79
CA GLU A 208 17.30 -16.44 19.77
C GLU A 208 17.71 -15.83 18.41
N ALA A 209 18.31 -14.63 18.41
CA ALA A 209 18.84 -14.02 17.20
C ALA A 209 20.00 -14.83 16.56
N ALA A 210 20.88 -15.42 17.38
CA ALA A 210 21.94 -16.31 16.90
C ALA A 210 21.39 -17.63 16.32
N ALA A 211 20.30 -18.15 16.88
CA ALA A 211 19.64 -19.36 16.39
C ALA A 211 18.98 -19.15 15.02
N GLU A 212 18.29 -18.02 14.81
CA GLU A 212 17.68 -17.69 13.51
C GLU A 212 18.74 -17.35 12.44
N ALA A 213 19.84 -16.68 12.80
CA ALA A 213 20.97 -16.48 11.88
C ALA A 213 21.61 -17.80 11.44
N ALA A 214 21.77 -18.76 12.37
CA ALA A 214 22.29 -20.10 12.06
C ALA A 214 21.33 -20.90 11.16
N LYS A 215 20.01 -20.74 11.34
CA LYS A 215 18.99 -21.39 10.50
C LYS A 215 18.94 -20.81 9.08
N ALA A 216 19.06 -19.49 8.95
CA ALA A 216 19.14 -18.82 7.65
C ALA A 216 20.40 -19.26 6.87
N GLU A 217 21.54 -19.39 7.54
CA GLU A 217 22.78 -19.83 6.89
C GLU A 217 22.73 -21.30 6.47
N ARG A 218 22.13 -22.18 7.29
CA ARG A 218 21.88 -23.58 6.89
C ARG A 218 20.96 -23.69 5.67
N ALA A 219 19.93 -22.84 5.58
CA ALA A 219 19.02 -22.82 4.43
C ALA A 219 19.73 -22.33 3.15
N ARG A 220 20.61 -21.32 3.25
CA ARG A 220 21.44 -20.84 2.12
C ARG A 220 22.37 -21.94 1.60
N ILE A 221 23.11 -22.59 2.49
CA ILE A 221 24.04 -23.68 2.14
C ILE A 221 23.26 -24.84 1.49
N ALA A 222 22.15 -25.26 2.07
CA ALA A 222 21.31 -26.32 1.51
C ALA A 222 20.79 -25.97 0.10
N GLY A 223 20.38 -24.72 -0.13
CA GLY A 223 19.91 -24.24 -1.43
C GLY A 223 21.00 -24.26 -2.51
N ILE A 224 22.23 -23.81 -2.18
CA ILE A 224 23.36 -23.78 -3.12
C ILE A 224 23.84 -25.20 -3.43
N THR A 225 23.94 -26.07 -2.43
CA THR A 225 24.35 -27.47 -2.62
C THR A 225 23.34 -28.21 -3.51
N ALA A 226 22.04 -28.11 -3.22
CA ALA A 226 21.01 -28.78 -4.02
C ALA A 226 20.99 -28.31 -5.49
N LEU A 227 21.20 -27.01 -5.73
CA LEU A 227 21.25 -26.44 -7.07
C LEU A 227 22.47 -26.95 -7.85
N THR A 228 23.64 -26.96 -7.22
CA THR A 228 24.90 -27.32 -7.88
C THR A 228 25.06 -28.82 -8.09
N GLU A 229 24.57 -29.66 -7.18
CA GLU A 229 24.51 -31.12 -7.36
C GLU A 229 23.58 -31.51 -8.51
N LYS A 230 22.40 -30.87 -8.63
CA LYS A 230 21.44 -31.15 -9.70
C LYS A 230 22.01 -30.93 -11.10
N HIS A 231 22.99 -30.04 -11.23
CA HIS A 231 23.65 -29.72 -12.50
C HIS A 231 25.08 -30.28 -12.61
N GLY A 232 25.50 -31.16 -11.69
CA GLY A 232 26.82 -31.79 -11.72
C GLY A 232 28.00 -30.85 -11.46
N MET A 233 27.76 -29.70 -10.81
CA MET A 233 28.74 -28.64 -10.57
C MET A 233 29.09 -28.48 -9.07
N ALA A 234 29.31 -29.60 -8.38
CA ALA A 234 29.55 -29.61 -6.92
C ALA A 234 30.73 -28.73 -6.47
N ASP A 235 31.80 -28.65 -7.26
CA ASP A 235 32.96 -27.80 -6.93
C ASP A 235 32.65 -26.30 -7.04
N LEU A 236 31.76 -25.91 -7.98
CA LEU A 236 31.26 -24.53 -8.07
C LEU A 236 30.39 -24.20 -6.86
N GLY A 237 29.57 -25.15 -6.39
CA GLY A 237 28.77 -25.01 -5.17
C GLY A 237 29.64 -24.74 -3.94
N ARG A 238 30.74 -25.49 -3.78
CA ARG A 238 31.70 -25.29 -2.68
C ARG A 238 32.31 -23.89 -2.69
N GLN A 239 32.74 -23.42 -3.87
CA GLN A 239 33.29 -22.06 -4.04
C GLN A 239 32.28 -20.95 -3.73
N LEU A 240 31.01 -21.14 -4.11
CA LEU A 240 29.94 -20.17 -3.85
C LEU A 240 29.54 -20.13 -2.36
N ILE A 241 29.60 -21.27 -1.67
CA ILE A 241 29.37 -21.37 -0.22
C ILE A 241 30.49 -20.67 0.55
N GLU A 242 31.76 -20.97 0.23
CA GLU A 242 32.94 -20.35 0.85
C GLU A 242 33.04 -18.84 0.56
N GLY A 243 32.65 -18.42 -0.65
CA GLY A 243 32.63 -17.02 -1.06
C GLY A 243 31.47 -16.20 -0.48
N GLY A 244 30.62 -16.79 0.38
CA GLY A 244 29.48 -16.11 1.01
C GLY A 244 28.43 -15.58 0.04
N ARG A 245 28.36 -16.14 -1.18
CA ARG A 245 27.48 -15.65 -2.26
C ARG A 245 26.02 -15.98 -1.97
N SER A 246 25.12 -15.15 -2.48
CA SER A 246 23.68 -15.37 -2.31
C SER A 246 23.19 -16.54 -3.18
N LEU A 247 22.02 -17.09 -2.85
CA LEU A 247 21.41 -18.16 -3.64
C LEU A 247 21.09 -17.72 -5.08
N ASP A 248 20.77 -16.44 -5.30
CA ASP A 248 20.44 -15.91 -6.61
C ASP A 248 21.69 -15.70 -7.48
N GLU A 249 22.80 -15.29 -6.89
CA GLU A 249 24.11 -15.27 -7.57
C GLU A 249 24.57 -16.68 -7.96
N ALA A 250 24.30 -17.68 -7.12
CA ALA A 250 24.57 -19.07 -7.44
C ALA A 250 23.74 -19.58 -8.64
N ARG A 251 22.49 -19.13 -8.78
CA ARG A 251 21.63 -19.44 -9.95
C ARG A 251 22.16 -18.84 -11.24
N ALA A 252 22.59 -17.58 -11.20
CA ALA A 252 23.18 -16.92 -12.35
C ALA A 252 24.46 -17.64 -12.82
N ALA A 253 25.37 -17.95 -11.89
CA ALA A 253 26.64 -18.62 -12.20
C ALA A 253 26.46 -20.03 -12.80
N VAL A 254 25.43 -20.78 -12.36
CA VAL A 254 25.09 -22.09 -12.90
C VAL A 254 24.51 -21.98 -14.32
N LEU A 255 23.67 -20.97 -14.58
CA LEU A 255 23.06 -20.74 -15.90
C LEU A 255 24.08 -20.33 -16.95
N ASP A 256 25.05 -19.49 -16.60
CA ASP A 256 26.10 -19.07 -17.53
C ASP A 256 26.97 -20.24 -18.02
N LYS A 257 27.20 -21.25 -17.16
CA LYS A 257 27.94 -22.46 -17.55
C LYS A 257 27.13 -23.49 -18.34
N LEU A 258 25.80 -23.35 -18.39
CA LEU A 258 24.89 -24.25 -19.11
C LEU A 258 24.58 -23.81 -20.56
N ALA A 259 25.06 -22.66 -21.01
CA ALA A 259 24.83 -22.17 -22.37
C ALA A 259 25.41 -23.12 -23.46
N ILE A 260 24.51 -23.70 -24.25
CA ILE A 260 24.75 -24.80 -25.21
C ILE A 260 25.47 -24.30 -26.49
N LYS A 261 26.40 -25.11 -27.03
CA LYS A 261 27.06 -24.90 -28.34
C LYS A 261 26.08 -25.01 -29.54
N PRO A 262 26.01 -23.98 -30.42
CA PRO A 262 25.24 -23.98 -31.68
C PRO A 262 25.57 -25.05 -32.73
N ILE A 263 24.56 -25.47 -33.52
CA ILE A 263 24.66 -26.31 -34.75
C ILE A 263 25.36 -25.49 -35.82
N GLU A 264 26.35 -26.08 -36.50
CA GLU A 264 26.89 -25.57 -37.76
C GLU A 264 25.77 -25.48 -38.80
N THR A 265 25.28 -24.27 -39.04
CA THR A 265 24.33 -23.98 -40.12
C THR A 265 25.06 -23.79 -41.43
N VAL A 266 24.58 -24.43 -42.49
CA VAL A 266 25.01 -24.20 -43.88
C VAL A 266 24.86 -22.72 -44.24
N ALA A 267 25.82 -22.18 -44.99
CA ALA A 267 25.87 -20.76 -45.35
C ALA A 267 24.55 -20.29 -46.02
N PRO A 268 24.00 -19.14 -45.60
CA PRO A 268 22.76 -18.62 -46.19
C PRO A 268 22.99 -18.25 -47.67
N VAL A 269 22.07 -18.68 -48.54
CA VAL A 269 22.03 -18.24 -49.94
C VAL A 269 21.79 -16.73 -49.95
N GLU A 270 22.76 -15.97 -50.44
CA GLU A 270 22.62 -14.52 -50.63
C GLU A 270 21.57 -14.27 -51.71
N MET A 271 20.56 -13.47 -51.38
CA MET A 271 19.46 -13.10 -52.28
C MET A 271 19.36 -11.58 -52.31
N ALA A 272 19.09 -11.02 -53.49
CA ALA A 272 18.77 -9.59 -53.62
C ALA A 272 17.42 -9.28 -52.93
N ALA A 273 17.26 -8.07 -52.41
CA ALA A 273 16.03 -7.66 -51.70
C ALA A 273 14.77 -7.74 -52.58
N GLU A 274 14.91 -7.49 -53.89
CA GLU A 274 13.81 -7.57 -54.89
C GLU A 274 13.38 -9.03 -55.16
N GLU A 275 14.32 -9.96 -55.14
CA GLU A 275 14.06 -11.40 -55.30
C GLU A 275 13.39 -11.99 -54.06
N ARG A 276 13.68 -11.45 -52.86
CA ARG A 276 12.95 -11.82 -51.63
C ARG A 276 11.49 -11.38 -51.65
N ALA A 277 11.20 -10.19 -52.17
CA ALA A 277 9.83 -9.65 -52.22
C ALA A 277 8.93 -10.39 -53.23
N SER A 278 9.51 -11.00 -54.26
CA SER A 278 8.80 -11.76 -55.30
C SER A 278 8.74 -13.27 -55.03
N TYR A 279 9.25 -13.73 -53.89
CA TYR A 279 9.17 -15.13 -53.49
C TYR A 279 7.79 -15.47 -52.91
N SER A 280 7.06 -16.36 -53.58
CA SER A 280 5.72 -16.79 -53.20
C SER A 280 5.67 -18.30 -52.96
N LEU A 281 5.51 -18.70 -51.69
CA LEU A 281 5.42 -20.12 -51.31
C LEU A 281 4.16 -20.77 -51.90
N THR A 282 3.06 -20.01 -52.00
CA THR A 282 1.80 -20.49 -52.57
C THR A 282 1.91 -20.72 -54.08
N ALA A 283 2.66 -19.87 -54.79
CA ALA A 283 2.96 -20.10 -56.21
C ALA A 283 3.80 -21.37 -56.42
N GLY A 284 4.77 -21.63 -55.55
CA GLY A 284 5.57 -22.86 -55.57
C GLY A 284 4.73 -24.13 -55.32
N ILE A 285 3.85 -24.11 -54.33
CA ILE A 285 2.93 -25.23 -54.04
C ILE A 285 1.96 -25.44 -55.21
N ARG A 286 1.39 -24.36 -55.75
CA ARG A 286 0.48 -24.42 -56.90
C ARG A 286 1.17 -24.99 -58.12
N ALA A 287 2.36 -24.51 -58.45
CA ALA A 287 3.16 -25.00 -59.59
C ALA A 287 3.53 -26.48 -59.43
N MET A 288 3.75 -26.96 -58.20
CA MET A 288 4.01 -28.37 -57.94
C MET A 288 2.77 -29.25 -58.11
N LEU A 289 1.58 -28.72 -57.81
CA LEU A 289 0.30 -29.41 -58.00
C LEU A 289 -0.14 -29.43 -59.47
N THR A 290 0.06 -28.33 -60.20
CA THR A 290 -0.39 -28.18 -61.59
C THR A 290 0.67 -28.57 -62.62
N GLY A 291 1.93 -28.70 -62.22
CA GLY A 291 3.07 -28.91 -63.12
C GLY A 291 3.51 -27.67 -63.90
N ASP A 292 2.84 -26.52 -63.68
CA ASP A 292 3.07 -25.30 -64.43
C ASP A 292 4.03 -24.35 -63.67
N TRP A 293 5.26 -24.28 -64.17
CA TRP A 293 6.34 -23.44 -63.63
C TRP A 293 6.58 -22.17 -64.48
N SER A 294 5.65 -21.81 -65.37
CA SER A 294 5.82 -20.70 -66.31
C SER A 294 5.71 -19.31 -65.66
N SER A 295 5.06 -19.20 -64.50
CA SER A 295 4.95 -17.94 -63.79
C SER A 295 6.29 -17.49 -63.21
N ARG A 296 6.56 -16.18 -63.25
CA ARG A 296 7.80 -15.58 -62.74
C ARG A 296 8.09 -15.98 -61.28
N GLU A 297 7.06 -16.02 -60.45
CA GLU A 297 7.15 -16.39 -59.02
C GLU A 297 7.46 -17.90 -58.84
N ALA A 298 6.82 -18.78 -59.61
CA ALA A 298 7.11 -20.21 -59.57
C ALA A 298 8.52 -20.52 -60.11
N GLY A 299 8.94 -19.86 -61.20
CA GLY A 299 10.28 -19.99 -61.77
C GLY A 299 11.37 -19.68 -60.74
N LEU A 300 11.20 -18.59 -59.99
CA LEU A 300 12.11 -18.19 -58.92
C LEU A 300 12.19 -19.23 -57.79
N VAL A 301 11.04 -19.78 -57.35
CA VAL A 301 11.00 -20.86 -56.34
C VAL A 301 11.78 -22.09 -56.82
N ARG A 302 11.65 -22.44 -58.11
CA ARG A 302 12.35 -23.58 -58.70
C ARG A 302 13.86 -23.37 -58.77
N GLU A 303 14.30 -22.17 -59.13
CA GLU A 303 15.72 -21.82 -59.25
C GLU A 303 16.40 -21.81 -57.88
N LEU A 304 15.75 -21.20 -56.88
CA LEU A 304 16.22 -21.22 -55.49
C LEU A 304 16.27 -22.65 -54.93
N SER A 305 15.27 -23.47 -55.21
CA SER A 305 15.30 -24.88 -54.80
C SER A 305 16.43 -25.67 -55.46
N LYS A 306 16.80 -25.36 -56.71
CA LYS A 306 17.94 -26.01 -57.39
C LYS A 306 19.28 -25.53 -56.84
N GLU A 307 19.37 -24.26 -56.45
CA GLU A 307 20.59 -23.72 -55.86
C GLU A 307 20.84 -24.31 -54.46
N VAL A 308 19.79 -24.49 -53.66
CA VAL A 308 19.89 -25.22 -52.38
C VAL A 308 20.26 -26.69 -52.60
N GLU A 309 19.77 -27.33 -53.66
CA GLU A 309 20.14 -28.71 -54.01
C GLU A 309 21.63 -28.84 -54.37
N LYS A 310 22.21 -27.85 -55.06
CA LYS A 310 23.66 -27.81 -55.34
C LYS A 310 24.51 -27.66 -54.08
N SER A 311 23.96 -27.12 -52.99
CA SER A 311 24.67 -27.00 -51.71
C SER A 311 24.81 -28.32 -50.94
N GLY A 312 24.33 -29.43 -51.51
CA GLY A 312 24.59 -30.79 -51.01
C GLY A 312 23.44 -31.40 -50.21
N VAL A 313 22.25 -30.78 -50.20
CA VAL A 313 21.06 -31.29 -49.51
C VAL A 313 20.20 -32.11 -50.47
N ALA A 314 20.01 -33.40 -50.18
CA ALA A 314 19.21 -34.31 -51.00
C ALA A 314 17.71 -34.17 -50.71
N LYS A 315 16.88 -34.15 -51.77
CA LYS A 315 15.41 -34.11 -51.65
C LYS A 315 14.88 -35.40 -51.03
N THR A 316 13.87 -35.28 -50.18
CA THR A 316 13.26 -36.43 -49.50
C THR A 316 12.26 -37.17 -50.41
N THR A 317 11.68 -36.50 -51.40
CA THR A 317 10.72 -37.09 -52.36
C THR A 317 10.71 -36.30 -53.68
N GLU A 318 10.38 -36.94 -54.82
CA GLU A 318 10.25 -36.26 -56.13
C GLU A 318 9.23 -35.12 -56.12
N ARG A 319 8.27 -35.12 -55.18
CA ARG A 319 7.28 -34.06 -55.00
C ARG A 319 7.65 -32.99 -53.96
N SER A 320 8.93 -32.79 -53.68
CA SER A 320 9.41 -31.80 -52.72
C SER A 320 10.33 -30.76 -53.35
N PHE A 321 10.24 -29.52 -52.88
CA PHE A 321 11.16 -28.43 -53.22
C PHE A 321 11.69 -27.79 -51.94
N PHE A 322 12.89 -27.22 -52.01
CA PHE A 322 13.54 -26.60 -50.86
C PHE A 322 13.09 -25.15 -50.71
N VAL A 323 12.77 -24.78 -49.47
CA VAL A 323 12.49 -23.40 -49.09
C VAL A 323 13.72 -22.87 -48.34
N PRO A 324 14.48 -21.93 -48.91
CA PRO A 324 15.61 -21.34 -48.21
C PRO A 324 15.11 -20.58 -46.98
N PHE A 325 15.80 -20.75 -45.85
CA PHE A 325 15.45 -20.03 -44.61
C PHE A 325 15.53 -18.50 -44.79
N SER A 326 16.40 -18.01 -45.68
CA SER A 326 16.50 -16.61 -46.09
C SER A 326 15.26 -16.08 -46.84
N ALA A 327 14.44 -16.96 -47.43
CA ALA A 327 13.18 -16.59 -48.09
C ALA A 327 11.96 -16.59 -47.14
N LEU A 328 12.09 -17.21 -45.95
CA LEU A 328 11.09 -17.18 -44.86
C LEU A 328 11.39 -16.10 -43.81
N GLY A 329 12.54 -15.44 -43.90
CA GLY A 329 13.08 -14.49 -42.94
C GLY A 329 12.48 -13.08 -43.07
N GLY A 330 11.20 -12.94 -42.76
CA GLY A 330 10.54 -11.63 -42.68
C GLY A 330 9.06 -11.76 -42.36
N GLN A 331 8.70 -11.58 -41.09
CA GLN A 331 7.33 -11.50 -40.53
C GLN A 331 6.56 -12.83 -40.42
N ARG A 332 6.56 -13.39 -39.21
CA ARG A 332 5.51 -14.31 -38.75
C ARG A 332 4.19 -13.54 -38.59
N ALA A 333 3.10 -14.16 -39.03
CA ALA A 333 1.67 -13.80 -38.97
C ALA A 333 1.28 -12.45 -38.32
N THR A 334 0.75 -11.53 -39.14
CA THR A 334 0.22 -10.22 -38.72
C THR A 334 -1.20 -10.28 -38.11
N TYR A 335 -1.95 -11.36 -38.32
CA TYR A 335 -3.28 -11.53 -37.73
C TYR A 335 -3.19 -12.23 -36.38
N VAL A 336 -3.23 -11.44 -35.30
CA VAL A 336 -3.23 -11.90 -33.91
C VAL A 336 -4.42 -11.32 -33.17
N THR A 337 -5.12 -12.17 -32.41
CA THR A 337 -6.34 -11.82 -31.66
C THR A 337 -6.09 -10.88 -30.49
N SER A 338 -4.82 -10.66 -30.11
CA SER A 338 -4.42 -9.70 -29.07
C SER A 338 -4.46 -8.24 -29.52
N GLY A 339 -4.48 -7.97 -30.83
CA GLY A 339 -4.57 -6.62 -31.38
C GLY A 339 -5.95 -6.34 -31.98
N ALA A 340 -6.57 -5.22 -31.60
CA ALA A 340 -7.94 -4.85 -32.01
C ALA A 340 -8.13 -4.88 -33.55
N SER A 341 -7.20 -4.29 -34.31
CA SER A 341 -7.28 -4.24 -35.78
C SER A 341 -6.73 -5.48 -36.50
N THR A 342 -6.05 -6.37 -35.78
CA THR A 342 -5.37 -7.55 -36.33
C THR A 342 -6.11 -8.86 -36.02
N GLY A 343 -7.43 -8.80 -35.78
CA GLY A 343 -8.27 -9.98 -35.53
C GLY A 343 -8.97 -9.97 -34.17
N GLY A 344 -8.60 -9.07 -33.25
CA GLY A 344 -9.30 -8.90 -31.98
C GLY A 344 -10.76 -8.46 -32.15
N ASN A 345 -11.05 -7.59 -33.11
CA ASN A 345 -12.43 -7.19 -33.44
C ASN A 345 -13.28 -8.31 -34.08
N LEU A 346 -12.66 -9.42 -34.48
CA LEU A 346 -13.38 -10.60 -34.99
C LEU A 346 -13.75 -11.58 -33.87
N VAL A 347 -13.27 -11.35 -32.64
CA VAL A 347 -13.63 -12.10 -31.45
C VAL A 347 -14.75 -11.35 -30.74
N ALA A 348 -15.91 -11.98 -30.60
CA ALA A 348 -17.01 -11.41 -29.84
C ALA A 348 -16.62 -11.32 -28.36
N THR A 349 -16.72 -10.12 -27.77
CA THR A 349 -16.64 -9.95 -26.32
C THR A 349 -18.04 -10.10 -25.76
N ASP A 350 -18.35 -11.27 -25.22
CA ASP A 350 -19.62 -11.49 -24.53
C ASP A 350 -19.59 -10.75 -23.19
N LEU A 351 -20.37 -9.68 -23.08
CA LEU A 351 -20.60 -8.98 -21.83
C LEU A 351 -21.60 -9.79 -21.00
N MET A 352 -21.09 -10.53 -20.02
CA MET A 352 -21.91 -11.31 -19.08
C MET A 352 -22.56 -10.40 -18.04
N ALA A 353 -23.57 -9.64 -18.47
CA ALA A 353 -24.28 -8.69 -17.62
C ALA A 353 -24.99 -9.35 -16.41
N ASP A 354 -25.35 -10.63 -16.52
CA ASP A 354 -25.97 -11.41 -15.45
C ASP A 354 -24.99 -11.80 -14.33
N GLU A 355 -23.67 -11.79 -14.61
CA GLU A 355 -22.61 -12.08 -13.63
C GLU A 355 -21.94 -10.80 -13.13
N PHE A 356 -22.68 -9.69 -13.07
CA PHE A 356 -22.13 -8.43 -12.55
C PHE A 356 -21.65 -8.60 -11.09
N ILE A 357 -20.34 -8.48 -10.88
CA ILE A 357 -19.72 -8.59 -9.56
C ILE A 357 -19.83 -7.23 -8.86
N GLU A 358 -20.75 -7.13 -7.90
CA GLU A 358 -20.90 -5.95 -7.05
C GLU A 358 -19.74 -5.79 -6.05
N PHE A 359 -19.50 -4.55 -5.60
CA PHE A 359 -18.51 -4.27 -4.57
C PHE A 359 -18.98 -4.76 -3.20
N LEU A 360 -18.11 -5.44 -2.45
CA LEU A 360 -18.41 -5.91 -1.10
C LEU A 360 -18.43 -4.74 -0.12
N ARG A 361 -19.63 -4.37 0.36
CA ARG A 361 -19.83 -3.34 1.40
C ARG A 361 -20.09 -3.99 2.77
N ASN A 362 -19.81 -3.23 3.84
CA ASN A 362 -20.14 -3.66 5.19
C ASN A 362 -21.66 -3.59 5.41
N ASN A 363 -22.24 -4.54 6.14
CA ASN A 363 -23.68 -4.51 6.43
C ASN A 363 -23.99 -3.47 7.51
N ALA A 364 -25.12 -2.78 7.37
CA ALA A 364 -25.68 -1.94 8.42
C ALA A 364 -26.37 -2.82 9.48
N VAL A 365 -25.96 -2.71 10.74
CA VAL A 365 -26.37 -3.56 11.87
C VAL A 365 -27.13 -2.76 12.94
N MET A 366 -26.98 -1.43 13.00
CA MET A 366 -27.52 -0.63 14.11
C MET A 366 -29.06 -0.67 14.20
N LEU A 367 -29.75 -0.72 13.06
CA LEU A 367 -31.21 -0.86 13.03
C LEU A 367 -31.70 -2.21 13.58
N GLN A 368 -30.91 -3.28 13.45
CA GLN A 368 -31.25 -4.60 13.99
C GLN A 368 -30.91 -4.73 15.47
N LEU A 369 -29.95 -3.93 15.97
CA LEU A 369 -29.50 -3.93 17.36
C LEU A 369 -30.45 -3.22 18.35
N GLY A 370 -31.57 -2.69 17.87
CA GLY A 370 -32.63 -2.14 18.72
C GLY A 370 -32.62 -0.61 18.87
N VAL A 371 -32.05 0.13 17.90
CA VAL A 371 -32.15 1.60 17.88
C VAL A 371 -33.63 2.02 17.81
N ARG A 372 -34.08 2.80 18.81
CA ARG A 372 -35.44 3.36 18.82
C ARG A 372 -35.55 4.49 17.80
N THR A 373 -36.33 4.26 16.75
CA THR A 373 -36.70 5.31 15.80
C THR A 373 -37.89 6.10 16.34
N MET A 374 -37.83 7.43 16.25
CA MET A 374 -38.92 8.33 16.63
C MET A 374 -39.40 9.07 15.37
N PRO A 375 -40.39 8.52 14.64
CA PRO A 375 -40.93 9.18 13.46
C PRO A 375 -41.80 10.40 13.84
N GLY A 376 -41.90 11.38 12.93
CA GLY A 376 -42.83 12.52 13.08
C GLY A 376 -42.33 13.68 13.94
N LEU A 377 -41.02 13.78 14.18
CA LEU A 377 -40.42 14.89 14.92
C LEU A 377 -40.40 16.17 14.07
N VAL A 378 -40.82 17.30 14.65
CA VAL A 378 -40.80 18.63 14.01
C VAL A 378 -39.88 19.54 14.79
N GLY A 379 -38.80 20.02 14.15
CA GLY A 379 -37.83 20.92 14.78
C GLY A 379 -36.83 20.22 15.70
N ASN A 380 -36.19 20.99 16.58
CA ASN A 380 -35.25 20.46 17.58
C ASN A 380 -36.02 19.76 18.70
N VAL A 381 -35.54 18.59 19.12
CA VAL A 381 -36.19 17.76 20.14
C VAL A 381 -35.31 17.75 21.37
N ALA A 382 -35.86 18.15 22.51
CA ALA A 382 -35.18 18.04 23.80
C ALA A 382 -35.94 17.02 24.67
N ILE A 383 -35.27 15.92 25.03
CA ILE A 383 -35.83 14.93 25.96
C ILE A 383 -35.26 15.22 27.34
N PRO A 384 -36.07 15.68 28.30
CA PRO A 384 -35.61 15.86 29.67
C PRO A 384 -35.33 14.48 30.30
N ARG A 385 -34.20 14.37 30.98
CA ARG A 385 -33.81 13.21 31.77
C ARG A 385 -33.60 13.66 33.23
N ARG A 386 -33.93 12.80 34.19
CA ARG A 386 -33.56 13.02 35.58
C ARG A 386 -32.12 12.55 35.78
N SER A 387 -31.21 13.47 36.10
CA SER A 387 -29.77 13.17 36.26
C SER A 387 -29.38 12.83 37.70
N GLY A 388 -30.27 13.04 38.67
CA GLY A 388 -30.08 12.71 40.07
C GLY A 388 -31.41 12.63 40.81
N VAL A 389 -31.48 11.79 41.83
CA VAL A 389 -32.68 11.60 42.66
C VAL A 389 -32.41 12.16 44.05
N ALA A 390 -33.44 12.74 44.67
CA ALA A 390 -33.35 13.19 46.06
C ALA A 390 -33.02 12.01 47.00
N SER A 391 -32.20 12.27 48.02
CA SER A 391 -31.83 11.25 49.01
C SER A 391 -33.00 10.92 49.95
N THR A 392 -33.07 9.65 50.37
CA THR A 392 -34.01 9.17 51.39
C THR A 392 -33.24 8.70 52.60
N TYR A 393 -33.66 9.10 53.80
CA TYR A 393 -32.97 8.80 55.05
C TYR A 393 -33.78 7.86 55.94
N TYR A 394 -33.11 6.88 56.55
CA TYR A 394 -33.63 6.19 57.73
C TYR A 394 -33.23 6.99 58.96
N LEU A 395 -34.21 7.36 59.79
CA LEU A 395 -33.99 8.17 60.99
C LEU A 395 -33.66 7.26 62.17
N SER A 396 -32.54 7.51 62.84
CA SER A 396 -32.18 6.78 64.07
C SER A 396 -33.05 7.19 65.27
N THR A 397 -33.57 8.42 65.29
CA THR A 397 -34.57 8.91 66.25
C THR A 397 -35.53 9.90 65.60
N GLN A 398 -36.70 10.13 66.20
CA GLN A 398 -37.71 11.08 65.69
C GLN A 398 -37.24 12.54 65.64
N THR A 399 -36.19 12.91 66.37
CA THR A 399 -35.68 14.28 66.44
C THR A 399 -34.45 14.51 65.57
N THR A 400 -34.02 13.50 64.79
CA THR A 400 -32.84 13.63 63.94
C THR A 400 -33.15 14.57 62.77
N ALA A 401 -32.40 15.67 62.66
CA ALA A 401 -32.56 16.63 61.57
C ALA A 401 -32.13 15.99 60.23
N ILE A 402 -32.96 16.15 59.21
CA ILE A 402 -32.66 15.71 57.84
C ILE A 402 -32.08 16.86 57.04
N THR A 403 -31.08 16.55 56.22
CA THR A 403 -30.59 17.49 55.20
C THR A 403 -31.55 17.46 54.02
N GLN A 404 -31.99 18.63 53.57
CA GLN A 404 -32.81 18.77 52.37
C GLN A 404 -32.02 18.32 51.13
N SER A 405 -32.68 17.57 50.24
CA SER A 405 -32.11 17.10 48.98
C SER A 405 -33.15 17.17 47.87
N GLU A 406 -32.77 17.72 46.72
CA GLU A 406 -33.59 17.82 45.52
C GLU A 406 -33.15 16.82 44.43
N SER A 407 -34.09 16.51 43.52
CA SER A 407 -33.75 15.81 42.28
C SER A 407 -33.17 16.79 41.26
N THR A 408 -32.20 16.35 40.47
CA THR A 408 -31.60 17.15 39.39
C THR A 408 -32.09 16.68 38.03
N PHE A 409 -32.31 17.61 37.11
CA PHE A 409 -32.82 17.35 35.76
C PHE A 409 -31.84 17.90 34.73
N ASP A 410 -31.68 17.15 33.62
CA ASP A 410 -30.85 17.50 32.47
C ASP A 410 -31.68 17.29 31.19
N GLN A 411 -31.21 17.77 30.03
CA GLN A 411 -31.91 17.63 28.76
C GLN A 411 -30.99 17.08 27.66
N VAL A 412 -31.42 15.99 27.02
CA VAL A 412 -30.77 15.46 25.81
C VAL A 412 -31.37 16.19 24.61
N THR A 413 -30.59 17.06 23.99
CA THR A 413 -31.03 17.82 22.81
C THR A 413 -30.61 17.12 21.52
N MET A 414 -31.53 17.06 20.55
CA MET A 414 -31.34 16.47 19.24
C MET A 414 -31.76 17.47 18.17
N SER A 415 -30.93 17.60 17.13
CA SER A 415 -31.22 18.44 15.97
C SER A 415 -31.17 17.60 14.70
N PRO A 416 -32.07 17.85 13.72
CA PRO A 416 -32.06 17.11 12.46
C PRO A 416 -30.78 17.41 11.67
N LYS A 417 -30.22 16.35 11.06
CA LYS A 417 -29.05 16.42 10.16
C LYS A 417 -29.44 15.89 8.79
N ASN A 418 -28.90 16.49 7.74
CA ASN A 418 -29.19 16.10 6.37
C ASN A 418 -28.07 15.21 5.84
N LEU A 419 -28.44 14.03 5.32
CA LEU A 419 -27.56 13.11 4.61
C LEU A 419 -27.98 13.10 3.13
N ALA A 420 -27.01 13.25 2.23
CA ALA A 420 -27.26 13.27 0.80
C ALA A 420 -26.16 12.54 0.03
N ALA A 421 -26.54 11.88 -1.06
CA ALA A 421 -25.63 11.27 -2.01
C ALA A 421 -26.06 11.67 -3.43
N LEU A 422 -25.08 11.99 -4.29
CA LEU A 422 -25.33 12.45 -5.66
C LEU A 422 -24.50 11.61 -6.63
N SER A 423 -25.18 10.91 -7.54
CA SER A 423 -24.57 10.23 -8.67
C SER A 423 -25.16 10.76 -9.96
N LYS A 424 -24.31 10.98 -10.96
CA LYS A 424 -24.70 11.46 -12.30
C LYS A 424 -24.26 10.43 -13.32
N TYR A 425 -25.18 10.00 -14.18
CA TYR A 425 -24.89 9.15 -15.33
C TYR A 425 -25.31 9.85 -16.62
N SER A 426 -24.60 9.55 -17.72
CA SER A 426 -24.86 10.19 -19.01
C SER A 426 -26.05 9.54 -19.72
N ARG A 427 -26.68 10.28 -20.65
CA ARG A 427 -27.74 9.74 -21.51
C ARG A 427 -27.26 8.53 -22.32
N GLN A 428 -26.00 8.52 -22.74
CA GLN A 428 -25.43 7.41 -23.51
C GLN A 428 -25.27 6.16 -22.63
N THR A 429 -24.82 6.33 -21.38
CA THR A 429 -24.75 5.24 -20.39
C THR A 429 -26.13 4.70 -20.04
N LEU A 430 -27.16 5.55 -20.00
CA LEU A 430 -28.54 5.11 -19.80
C LEU A 430 -29.08 4.26 -20.97
N LEU A 431 -28.67 4.58 -22.20
CA LEU A 431 -29.14 3.89 -23.41
C LEU A 431 -28.34 2.64 -23.77
N GLN A 432 -27.06 2.58 -23.41
CA GLN A 432 -26.13 1.51 -23.78
C GLN A 432 -25.70 0.65 -22.56
N GLY A 433 -26.04 1.05 -21.35
CA GLY A 433 -25.66 0.34 -20.13
C GLY A 433 -26.41 -0.99 -20.00
N THR A 434 -25.64 -2.08 -19.93
CA THR A 434 -26.14 -3.41 -19.58
C THR A 434 -25.18 -3.99 -18.54
N PRO A 435 -25.62 -4.38 -17.34
CA PRO A 435 -26.99 -4.33 -16.79
C PRO A 435 -27.50 -2.90 -16.55
N GLY A 436 -28.80 -2.76 -16.25
CA GLY A 436 -29.48 -1.46 -16.16
C GLY A 436 -28.80 -0.50 -15.16
N ILE A 437 -28.21 0.57 -15.68
CA ILE A 437 -27.38 1.50 -14.88
C ILE A 437 -28.17 2.17 -13.73
N GLU A 438 -29.47 2.38 -13.90
CA GLU A 438 -30.31 3.01 -12.88
C GLU A 438 -30.45 2.14 -11.64
N GLU A 439 -30.71 0.84 -11.81
CA GLU A 439 -30.87 -0.09 -10.69
C GLU A 439 -29.55 -0.24 -9.92
N LEU A 440 -28.45 -0.34 -10.66
CA LEU A 440 -27.10 -0.40 -10.09
C LEU A 440 -26.78 0.83 -9.24
N VAL A 441 -26.99 2.02 -9.79
CA VAL A 441 -26.73 3.28 -9.06
C VAL A 441 -27.69 3.44 -7.89
N ARG A 442 -28.97 3.08 -8.04
CA ARG A 442 -29.96 3.17 -6.96
C ARG A 442 -29.60 2.26 -5.79
N ARG A 443 -29.19 1.02 -6.07
CA ARG A 443 -28.76 0.08 -5.05
C ARG A 443 -27.52 0.57 -4.32
N ASP A 444 -26.51 1.00 -5.06
CA ASP A 444 -25.27 1.54 -4.50
C ASP A 444 -25.51 2.75 -3.58
N LEU A 445 -26.38 3.68 -4.02
CA LEU A 445 -26.76 4.84 -3.22
C LEU A 445 -27.53 4.45 -1.95
N THR A 446 -28.43 3.47 -2.04
CA THR A 446 -29.20 2.99 -0.88
C THR A 446 -28.28 2.35 0.16
N ASP A 447 -27.37 1.48 -0.29
CA ASP A 447 -26.40 0.82 0.59
C ASP A 447 -25.40 1.82 1.18
N GLY A 448 -24.95 2.79 0.39
CA GLY A 448 -24.09 3.88 0.84
C GLY A 448 -24.75 4.75 1.92
N ILE A 449 -26.03 5.08 1.75
CA ILE A 449 -26.81 5.84 2.75
C ILE A 449 -26.97 5.03 4.03
N ASN A 450 -27.34 3.74 3.92
CA ASN A 450 -27.52 2.87 5.09
C ASN A 450 -26.22 2.76 5.90
N LEU A 451 -25.07 2.59 5.24
CA LEU A 451 -23.77 2.52 5.90
C LEU A 451 -23.37 3.86 6.54
N ALA A 452 -23.67 4.98 5.90
CA ALA A 452 -23.41 6.31 6.44
C ALA A 452 -24.27 6.60 7.68
N ILE A 453 -25.53 6.15 7.69
CA ILE A 453 -26.41 6.24 8.87
C ILE A 453 -25.82 5.41 10.02
N ASP A 454 -25.43 4.17 9.76
CA ASP A 454 -24.85 3.28 10.77
C ASP A 454 -23.57 3.86 11.38
N LEU A 455 -22.68 4.38 10.54
CA LEU A 455 -21.46 5.07 10.98
C LEU A 455 -21.79 6.30 11.84
N GLY A 456 -22.79 7.08 11.44
CA GLY A 456 -23.25 8.24 12.19
C GLY A 456 -23.76 7.89 13.58
N ILE A 457 -24.51 6.80 13.71
CA ILE A 457 -25.02 6.31 15.00
C ILE A 457 -23.86 5.79 15.87
N LEU A 458 -22.85 5.14 15.28
CA LEU A 458 -21.75 4.54 16.03
C LEU A 458 -20.67 5.53 16.45
N ASN A 459 -20.08 6.21 15.46
CA ASN A 459 -18.88 7.03 15.63
C ASN A 459 -19.01 8.39 14.94
N GLY A 460 -20.23 8.92 14.85
CA GLY A 460 -20.43 10.28 14.38
C GLY A 460 -19.75 11.28 15.32
N SER A 461 -19.02 12.24 14.73
CA SER A 461 -18.22 13.21 15.50
C SER A 461 -19.04 14.28 16.24
N GLY A 462 -20.36 14.37 15.97
CA GLY A 462 -21.20 15.47 16.45
C GLY A 462 -20.88 16.85 15.85
N SER A 463 -19.88 16.92 14.97
CA SER A 463 -19.37 18.13 14.34
C SER A 463 -19.51 18.06 12.82
N SER A 464 -19.32 19.19 12.12
CA SER A 464 -19.34 19.25 10.65
C SER A 464 -20.60 18.66 10.00
N GLY A 465 -21.75 18.81 10.66
CA GLY A 465 -23.04 18.30 10.16
C GLY A 465 -23.30 16.81 10.44
N GLN A 466 -22.38 16.10 11.11
CA GLN A 466 -22.60 14.72 11.53
C GLN A 466 -23.43 14.65 12.83
N PRO A 467 -24.24 13.60 13.03
CA PRO A 467 -24.79 13.28 14.34
C PRO A 467 -23.68 12.88 15.32
N THR A 468 -23.93 12.98 16.62
CA THR A 468 -23.02 12.44 17.65
C THR A 468 -23.29 10.97 17.82
N GLY A 469 -22.27 10.14 17.61
CA GLY A 469 -22.35 8.70 17.78
C GLY A 469 -22.18 8.25 19.23
N ILE A 470 -22.60 7.02 19.53
CA ILE A 470 -22.49 6.45 20.88
C ILE A 470 -21.05 6.41 21.39
N MET A 471 -20.06 6.12 20.53
CA MET A 471 -18.64 6.08 20.93
C MET A 471 -18.08 7.45 21.35
N GLN A 472 -18.68 8.52 20.86
CA GLN A 472 -18.29 9.91 21.18
C GLN A 472 -19.15 10.49 22.30
N THR A 473 -20.10 9.72 22.85
CA THR A 473 -20.98 10.16 23.94
C THR A 473 -20.27 9.95 25.28
N SER A 474 -20.08 11.03 26.04
CA SER A 474 -19.49 10.95 27.37
C SER A 474 -20.47 10.40 28.41
N GLY A 475 -19.95 9.76 29.46
CA GLY A 475 -20.75 9.31 30.60
C GLY A 475 -21.54 8.01 30.42
N ILE A 476 -21.30 7.24 29.35
CA ILE A 476 -21.95 5.94 29.09
C ILE A 476 -21.28 4.73 29.76
N GLY A 477 -20.28 4.99 30.63
CA GLY A 477 -19.44 3.95 31.22
C GLY A 477 -18.43 3.38 30.22
N SER A 478 -17.19 3.15 30.65
CA SER A 478 -16.16 2.55 29.81
C SER A 478 -15.23 1.69 30.66
N VAL A 479 -14.72 0.61 30.06
CA VAL A 479 -13.68 -0.23 30.65
C VAL A 479 -12.39 0.05 29.90
N ALA A 480 -11.44 0.71 30.56
CA ALA A 480 -10.16 1.04 29.96
C ALA A 480 -9.31 -0.24 29.79
N MET A 481 -8.75 -0.43 28.61
CA MET A 481 -7.85 -1.53 28.29
C MET A 481 -6.42 -1.04 28.03
N GLY A 482 -5.93 -0.11 28.85
CA GLY A 482 -4.60 0.49 28.68
C GLY A 482 -4.47 1.44 27.49
N THR A 483 -3.30 2.07 27.35
CA THR A 483 -3.04 3.23 26.47
C THR A 483 -3.22 2.94 24.97
N ASN A 484 -3.17 1.68 24.52
CA ASN A 484 -3.30 1.30 23.11
C ASN A 484 -4.27 0.12 22.86
N GLY A 485 -5.12 -0.19 23.84
CA GLY A 485 -5.90 -1.42 23.83
C GLY A 485 -5.04 -2.64 24.22
N GLY A 486 -5.54 -3.42 25.17
CA GLY A 486 -4.91 -4.62 25.68
C GLY A 486 -5.49 -5.87 25.05
N ALA A 487 -5.00 -7.03 25.48
CA ALA A 487 -5.64 -8.29 25.14
C ALA A 487 -7.11 -8.28 25.60
N VAL A 488 -8.02 -8.65 24.71
CA VAL A 488 -9.44 -8.84 25.04
C VAL A 488 -9.53 -10.13 25.84
N THR A 489 -9.48 -10.01 27.17
CA THR A 489 -9.64 -11.14 28.07
C THR A 489 -11.10 -11.30 28.50
N PHE A 490 -11.48 -12.52 28.87
CA PHE A 490 -12.81 -12.81 29.39
C PHE A 490 -13.16 -11.92 30.60
N GLU A 491 -12.20 -11.66 31.47
CA GLU A 491 -12.36 -10.74 32.61
C GLU A 491 -12.76 -9.33 32.17
N LYS A 492 -12.12 -8.79 31.11
CA LYS A 492 -12.47 -7.46 30.58
C LYS A 492 -13.84 -7.41 29.92
N VAL A 493 -14.30 -8.53 29.35
CA VAL A 493 -15.65 -8.65 28.81
C VAL A 493 -16.67 -8.67 29.95
N VAL A 494 -16.40 -9.40 31.03
CA VAL A 494 -17.26 -9.43 32.23
C VAL A 494 -17.27 -8.07 32.93
N ASP A 495 -16.13 -7.38 33.03
CA ASP A 495 -16.04 -6.01 33.56
C ASP A 495 -16.94 -5.05 32.77
N LEU A 496 -17.02 -5.23 31.44
CA LEU A 496 -17.87 -4.41 30.57
C LEU A 496 -19.36 -4.66 30.84
N GLU A 497 -19.77 -5.92 30.97
CA GLU A 497 -21.15 -6.26 31.37
C GLU A 497 -21.48 -5.70 32.75
N ALA A 498 -20.57 -5.85 33.72
CA ALA A 498 -20.75 -5.33 35.07
C ALA A 498 -20.88 -3.81 35.10
N ALA A 499 -20.08 -3.08 34.31
CA ALA A 499 -20.17 -1.62 34.21
C ALA A 499 -21.55 -1.16 33.71
N VAL A 500 -22.13 -1.85 32.72
CA VAL A 500 -23.47 -1.55 32.18
C VAL A 500 -24.56 -1.90 33.20
N MET A 501 -24.44 -3.03 33.89
CA MET A 501 -25.41 -3.46 34.91
C MET A 501 -25.38 -2.54 36.14
N ASN A 502 -24.21 -2.07 36.56
CA ASN A 502 -24.04 -1.19 37.73
C ASN A 502 -24.76 0.15 37.57
N VAL A 503 -24.87 0.67 36.34
CA VAL A 503 -25.64 1.90 36.06
C VAL A 503 -27.11 1.62 35.76
N ASN A 504 -27.59 0.39 35.95
CA ASN A 504 -28.92 -0.08 35.56
C ASN A 504 -29.21 0.16 34.07
N GLY A 505 -28.18 0.12 33.22
CA GLY A 505 -28.29 0.34 31.77
C GLY A 505 -29.06 -0.78 31.06
N ALA A 506 -29.12 -1.96 31.67
CA ALA A 506 -29.93 -3.09 31.20
C ALA A 506 -31.26 -3.13 31.98
N VAL A 507 -32.26 -2.39 31.52
CA VAL A 507 -33.63 -2.47 32.08
C VAL A 507 -34.21 -3.89 31.91
N ASN A 508 -33.67 -4.68 30.97
CA ASN A 508 -33.96 -6.10 30.82
C ASN A 508 -32.67 -6.84 30.40
N PRO A 509 -32.19 -7.86 31.14
CA PRO A 509 -30.92 -8.55 30.83
C PRO A 509 -30.88 -9.21 29.46
N GLY A 510 -32.05 -9.52 28.88
CA GLY A 510 -32.16 -10.13 27.55
C GLY A 510 -32.12 -9.17 26.36
N THR A 511 -32.01 -7.84 26.58
CA THR A 511 -32.02 -6.84 25.50
C THR A 511 -30.65 -6.22 25.21
N VAL A 512 -29.60 -6.67 25.90
CA VAL A 512 -28.23 -6.18 25.69
C VAL A 512 -27.56 -7.03 24.63
N ASN A 513 -27.02 -6.39 23.59
CA ASN A 513 -26.34 -7.05 22.49
C ASN A 513 -24.88 -6.59 22.39
N TYR A 514 -23.99 -7.52 22.00
CA TYR A 514 -22.62 -7.19 21.66
C TYR A 514 -22.53 -6.71 20.21
N LEU A 515 -21.82 -5.59 20.01
CA LEU A 515 -21.40 -5.14 18.69
C LEU A 515 -19.88 -5.11 18.64
N THR A 516 -19.30 -5.83 17.68
CA THR A 516 -17.85 -5.91 17.48
C THR A 516 -17.50 -5.96 15.99
N ASN A 517 -16.26 -5.62 15.64
CA ASN A 517 -15.74 -5.83 14.30
C ASN A 517 -15.09 -7.22 14.17
N TYR A 518 -14.78 -7.63 12.93
CA TYR A 518 -14.17 -8.94 12.66
C TYR A 518 -12.81 -9.12 13.34
N LYS A 519 -12.03 -8.05 13.53
CA LYS A 519 -10.72 -8.12 14.20
C LYS A 519 -10.86 -8.48 15.68
N VAL A 520 -11.84 -7.90 16.36
CA VAL A 520 -12.14 -8.20 17.77
C VAL A 520 -12.72 -9.60 17.91
N LEU A 521 -13.58 -10.03 16.99
CA LEU A 521 -14.06 -11.42 16.93
C LEU A 521 -12.92 -12.43 16.78
N ALA A 522 -11.97 -12.17 15.88
CA ALA A 522 -10.81 -13.03 15.69
C ALA A 522 -9.93 -13.10 16.95
N ALA A 523 -9.73 -11.98 17.63
CA ALA A 523 -8.99 -11.93 18.90
C ALA A 523 -9.71 -12.72 20.01
N ARG A 524 -11.04 -12.63 20.10
CA ARG A 524 -11.85 -13.38 21.09
C ARG A 524 -11.74 -14.90 20.90
N CYS A 525 -11.60 -15.37 19.67
CA CYS A 525 -11.40 -16.79 19.38
C CYS A 525 -10.01 -17.31 19.74
N SER A 526 -9.02 -16.46 20.05
CA SER A 526 -7.68 -16.92 20.46
C SER A 526 -7.52 -17.21 21.95
N GLU A 527 -8.50 -16.82 22.79
CA GLU A 527 -8.42 -17.03 24.22
C GLU A 527 -8.75 -18.49 24.55
N LYS A 528 -7.74 -19.23 25.00
CA LYS A 528 -7.87 -20.60 25.52
C LYS A 528 -7.65 -20.58 27.02
N THR A 529 -8.63 -21.08 27.77
CA THR A 529 -8.37 -21.53 29.15
C THR A 529 -8.80 -22.99 29.23
N ALA A 530 -7.91 -23.86 29.74
CA ALA A 530 -8.16 -25.29 29.91
C ALA A 530 -8.59 -26.08 28.65
N GLY A 531 -8.21 -25.62 27.44
CA GLY A 531 -8.45 -26.34 26.19
C GLY A 531 -9.84 -26.14 25.56
N TRP A 532 -10.69 -25.30 26.16
CA TRP A 532 -11.99 -24.92 25.60
C TRP A 532 -11.94 -23.53 24.97
N TRP A 533 -12.59 -23.37 23.83
CA TRP A 533 -12.78 -22.06 23.20
C TRP A 533 -13.99 -21.38 23.83
N PHE A 534 -13.82 -20.14 24.28
CA PHE A 534 -14.92 -19.35 24.88
C PHE A 534 -15.96 -18.87 23.87
N TYR A 535 -15.62 -18.89 22.58
CA TYR A 535 -16.51 -18.44 21.52
C TYR A 535 -16.51 -19.47 20.38
N HIS A 536 -17.63 -20.19 20.25
CA HIS A 536 -17.94 -21.04 19.12
C HIS A 536 -19.09 -20.39 18.34
N ARG A 537 -18.93 -20.22 17.03
CA ARG A 537 -20.08 -20.10 16.15
C ARG A 537 -20.66 -21.47 15.88
#